data_AF-A0A950B0D9-F1
#
_entry.id   AF-A0A950B0D9-F1
#
_cell.length_a   1.000
_cell.length_b   1.000
_cell.length_c   1.000
_cell.angle_alpha   90.00
_cell.angle_beta   90.00
_cell.angle_gamma   90.00
#
_symmetry.space_group_name_H-M   'P 1'
#
loop_
_entity.id
_entity.type
_entity.pdbx_description
1 polymer ?
#
loop_
_entity_poly.entity_id
_entity_poly.type
_entity_poly.pdbx_seq_one_letter_code
_entity_poly.pdbx_strand_id
1 'polypeptide(L)'
;MRVIALEIPDDPAALAGWLERRMVGLDLAALAAELEAVHGHEPSSGARESLDAFLGDRLGAVLERGLSALPPEALRRLLCRPRLLLELQALVLSSGDTYWRRLAEASDDLRVPFERVRRRLAEITRPAAGSGSPREAPARRPEARADAWYHRPWFVSLATAAAILAAVVAFEQSRDRFEVAPVPTGWGWSRPGALPEASSPAAYLDRLADAAEDWFRDRPEEPVALARRIAEFRQGCSVLILAEHRPLSAEDRTWLINRCRAWAANLDKHLADLEAGEDPPKLRDEADATIR
;
A
#
# COMPACT_ATOMS: atom_id res chain seq x y z
N MET A 1 25.25 1.59 6.62
CA MET A 1 24.30 2.44 5.87
C MET A 1 24.83 2.54 4.45
N ARG A 2 24.05 2.13 3.46
CA ARG A 2 24.37 2.25 2.03
C ARG A 2 23.64 3.47 1.51
N VAL A 3 24.32 4.38 0.82
CA VAL A 3 23.71 5.56 0.20
C VAL A 3 23.45 5.23 -1.26
N ILE A 4 22.19 5.02 -1.63
CA ILE A 4 21.75 4.55 -2.94
C ILE A 4 21.94 5.64 -4.01
N ALA A 5 21.81 6.91 -3.64
CA ALA A 5 21.99 8.07 -4.52
C ALA A 5 23.42 8.16 -5.09
N LEU A 6 24.42 7.62 -4.38
CA LEU A 6 25.80 7.54 -4.88
C LEU A 6 25.99 6.48 -5.98
N GLU A 7 24.98 5.64 -6.22
CA GLU A 7 24.99 4.61 -7.26
C GLU A 7 24.21 5.02 -8.50
N ILE A 8 23.74 6.28 -8.56
CA ILE A 8 23.09 6.83 -9.75
C ILE A 8 24.12 6.82 -10.89
N PRO A 9 23.82 6.18 -12.04
CA PRO A 9 24.74 6.17 -13.17
C PRO A 9 24.96 7.58 -13.72
N ASP A 10 26.22 7.93 -13.97
CA ASP A 10 26.56 9.17 -14.70
C ASP A 10 26.15 9.09 -16.18
N ASP A 11 26.14 7.87 -16.75
CA ASP A 11 25.70 7.62 -18.13
C ASP A 11 24.16 7.77 -18.25
N PRO A 12 23.66 8.74 -19.02
CA PRO A 12 22.23 8.95 -19.21
C PRO A 12 21.52 7.76 -19.85
N ALA A 13 22.21 6.97 -20.67
CA ALA A 13 21.64 5.79 -21.32
C ALA A 13 21.38 4.65 -20.32
N ALA A 14 22.20 4.57 -19.26
CA ALA A 14 22.04 3.58 -18.20
C ALA A 14 20.96 3.96 -17.17
N LEU A 15 20.57 5.23 -17.13
CA LEU A 15 19.72 5.78 -16.08
C LEU A 15 18.30 5.18 -16.06
N ALA A 16 17.68 5.04 -17.23
CA ALA A 16 16.33 4.48 -17.35
C ALA A 16 16.28 3.06 -16.77
N GLY A 17 17.15 2.17 -17.26
CA GLY A 17 17.24 0.78 -16.81
C GLY A 17 17.59 0.66 -15.32
N TRP A 18 18.44 1.55 -14.81
CA TRP A 18 18.76 1.59 -13.39
C TRP A 18 17.54 1.97 -12.55
N LEU A 19 16.81 3.01 -12.94
CA LEU A 19 15.65 3.50 -12.20
C LEU A 19 14.45 2.54 -12.29
N GLU A 20 14.26 1.88 -13.43
CA GLU A 20 13.25 0.85 -13.64
C GLU A 20 13.42 -0.32 -12.66
N ARG A 21 14.66 -0.76 -12.40
CA ARG A 21 14.94 -1.79 -11.39
C ARG A 21 14.59 -1.34 -9.97
N ARG A 22 14.80 -0.06 -9.66
CA ARG A 22 14.42 0.52 -8.37
C ARG A 22 12.90 0.68 -8.24
N MET A 23 12.21 1.02 -9.33
CA MET A 23 10.74 1.12 -9.38
C MET A 23 10.06 -0.19 -9.00
N VAL A 24 10.55 -1.32 -9.51
CA VAL A 24 9.99 -2.63 -9.14
C VAL A 24 10.53 -3.15 -7.81
N GLY A 25 11.68 -2.65 -7.36
CA GLY A 25 12.34 -3.07 -6.11
C GLY A 25 11.81 -2.41 -4.84
N LEU A 26 12.39 -2.81 -3.69
CA LEU A 26 12.00 -2.32 -2.36
C LEU A 26 12.76 -1.06 -1.92
N ASP A 27 13.79 -0.68 -2.67
CA ASP A 27 14.74 0.38 -2.28
C ASP A 27 14.30 1.79 -2.71
N LEU A 28 13.23 1.94 -3.50
CA LEU A 28 12.84 3.25 -4.05
C LEU A 28 12.49 4.27 -2.95
N ALA A 29 11.85 3.84 -1.86
CA ALA A 29 11.50 4.72 -0.75
C ALA A 29 12.75 5.28 -0.04
N ALA A 30 13.79 4.45 0.12
CA ALA A 30 15.06 4.89 0.68
C ALA A 30 15.78 5.85 -0.26
N LEU A 31 15.82 5.55 -1.56
CA LEU A 31 16.37 6.46 -2.58
C LEU A 31 15.61 7.80 -2.60
N ALA A 32 14.29 7.79 -2.51
CA ALA A 32 13.49 9.01 -2.50
C ALA A 32 13.84 9.87 -1.28
N ALA A 33 13.99 9.29 -0.09
CA ALA A 33 14.40 10.02 1.11
C ALA A 33 15.81 10.63 0.97
N GLU A 34 16.76 9.92 0.37
CA GLU A 34 18.10 10.45 0.10
C GLU A 34 18.06 11.63 -0.89
N LEU A 35 17.27 11.51 -1.96
CA LEU A 35 17.11 12.58 -2.95
C LEU A 35 16.39 13.80 -2.37
N GLU A 36 15.41 13.60 -1.48
CA GLU A 36 14.73 14.70 -0.76
C GLU A 36 15.71 15.46 0.15
N ALA A 37 16.65 14.75 0.78
CA ALA A 37 17.68 15.39 1.60
C ALA A 37 18.63 16.28 0.76
N VAL A 38 18.88 15.92 -0.50
CA VAL A 38 19.76 16.67 -1.41
C VAL A 38 19.04 17.85 -2.08
N HIS A 39 17.82 17.62 -2.58
CA HIS A 39 17.08 18.60 -3.37
C HIS A 39 16.16 19.50 -2.53
N GLY A 40 16.04 19.21 -1.23
CA GLY A 40 15.17 19.92 -0.32
C GLY A 40 13.72 19.47 -0.44
N HIS A 41 12.94 19.76 0.60
CA HIS A 41 11.50 19.54 0.59
C HIS A 41 10.85 20.69 -0.19
N GLU A 42 10.14 20.40 -1.30
CA GLU A 42 9.35 21.44 -1.95
C GLU A 42 8.32 22.01 -0.95
N PRO A 43 8.27 23.34 -0.77
CA PRO A 43 7.35 23.97 0.15
C PRO A 43 5.91 23.69 -0.28
N SER A 44 5.08 23.27 0.67
CA SER A 44 3.68 22.86 0.50
C SER A 44 2.72 23.94 -0.06
N SER A 45 3.23 25.11 -0.45
CA SER A 45 2.44 26.29 -0.83
C SER A 45 2.45 26.60 -2.34
N GLY A 46 3.15 25.81 -3.15
CA GLY A 46 3.03 25.83 -4.61
C GLY A 46 2.13 24.69 -5.10
N ALA A 47 1.37 24.91 -6.18
CA ALA A 47 0.63 23.85 -6.85
C ALA A 47 1.58 22.70 -7.18
N ARG A 48 1.47 21.59 -6.44
CA ARG A 48 2.29 20.39 -6.69
C ARG A 48 2.00 19.92 -8.11
N GLU A 49 3.05 19.85 -8.92
CA GLU A 49 2.98 19.25 -10.25
C GLU A 49 2.57 17.78 -10.05
N SER A 50 1.42 17.38 -10.59
CA SER A 50 0.98 15.99 -10.54
C SER A 50 1.77 15.13 -11.52
N LEU A 51 1.84 13.82 -11.28
CA LEU A 51 2.45 12.89 -12.23
C LEU A 51 1.83 13.00 -13.64
N ASP A 52 0.51 13.19 -13.71
CA ASP A 52 -0.22 13.39 -14.96
C ASP A 52 0.20 14.68 -15.67
N ALA A 53 0.35 15.79 -14.94
CA ALA A 53 0.85 17.04 -15.51
C ALA A 53 2.31 16.92 -15.98
N PHE A 54 3.15 16.14 -15.28
CA PHE A 54 4.56 15.96 -15.60
C PHE A 54 4.79 15.05 -16.82
N LEU A 55 4.11 13.90 -16.87
CA LEU A 55 4.27 12.91 -17.93
C LEU A 55 3.38 13.20 -19.13
N GLY A 56 2.17 13.70 -18.90
CA GLY A 56 1.13 13.94 -19.91
C GLY A 56 0.91 12.70 -20.76
N ASP A 57 0.86 12.90 -22.07
CA ASP A 57 0.64 11.84 -23.08
C ASP A 57 1.70 10.73 -23.06
N ARG A 58 2.85 10.94 -22.40
CA ARG A 58 3.92 9.93 -22.29
C ARG A 58 3.64 8.88 -21.23
N LEU A 59 2.66 9.09 -20.34
CA LEU A 59 2.35 8.15 -19.27
C LEU A 59 2.01 6.76 -19.81
N GLY A 60 1.18 6.68 -20.86
CA GLY A 60 0.83 5.40 -21.49
C GLY A 60 2.06 4.66 -22.02
N ALA A 61 2.98 5.39 -22.67
CA ALA A 61 4.22 4.81 -23.18
C ALA A 61 5.14 4.32 -22.05
N VAL A 62 5.16 5.00 -20.90
CA VAL A 62 5.90 4.56 -19.71
C VAL A 62 5.32 3.29 -19.11
N LEU A 63 3.99 3.18 -19.02
CA LEU A 63 3.34 1.98 -18.51
C LEU A 63 3.51 0.76 -19.44
N GLU A 64 3.59 0.99 -20.75
CA GLU A 64 3.76 -0.06 -21.75
C GLU A 64 5.24 -0.50 -21.93
N ARG A 65 6.18 0.47 -21.99
CA ARG A 65 7.56 0.24 -22.45
C ARG A 65 8.66 0.65 -21.45
N GLY A 66 8.28 1.18 -20.30
CA GLY A 66 9.21 1.61 -19.26
C GLY A 66 9.68 3.07 -19.40
N LEU A 67 10.61 3.45 -18.54
CA LEU A 67 11.23 4.77 -18.47
C LEU A 67 12.11 5.08 -19.69
N SER A 68 12.51 4.06 -20.47
CA SER A 68 13.19 4.26 -21.76
C SER A 68 12.35 5.08 -22.77
N ALA A 69 11.03 5.18 -22.57
CA ALA A 69 10.15 6.04 -23.36
C ALA A 69 10.32 7.54 -23.06
N LEU A 70 11.04 7.89 -21.98
CA LEU A 70 11.26 9.28 -21.57
C LEU A 70 12.61 9.80 -22.08
N PRO A 71 12.69 11.10 -22.45
CA PRO A 71 13.97 11.72 -22.75
C PRO A 71 14.83 11.82 -21.48
N PRO A 72 16.17 11.80 -21.58
CA PRO A 72 17.08 11.86 -20.43
C PRO A 72 16.82 13.05 -19.49
N GLU A 73 16.41 14.19 -20.03
CA GLU A 73 16.10 15.40 -19.27
C GLU A 73 14.85 15.21 -18.40
N ALA A 74 13.87 14.41 -18.86
CA ALA A 74 12.71 14.07 -18.06
C ALA A 74 13.09 13.13 -16.91
N LEU A 75 13.98 12.17 -17.14
CA LEU A 75 14.48 11.28 -16.08
C LEU A 75 15.25 12.04 -15.00
N ARG A 76 16.10 12.99 -15.40
CA ARG A 76 16.81 13.87 -14.44
C ARG A 76 15.84 14.72 -13.63
N ARG A 77 14.84 15.33 -14.28
CA ARG A 77 13.82 16.10 -13.56
C ARG A 77 13.00 15.25 -12.60
N LEU A 78 12.77 13.97 -12.93
CA LEU A 78 12.08 13.03 -12.07
C LEU A 78 12.92 12.72 -10.80
N LEU A 79 14.24 12.58 -10.93
CA LEU A 79 15.14 12.42 -9.77
C LEU A 79 15.17 13.65 -8.85
N CYS A 80 15.03 14.85 -9.43
CA CYS A 80 14.89 16.07 -8.65
C CYS A 80 13.50 16.22 -7.99
N ARG A 81 12.56 15.30 -8.25
CA ARG A 81 11.21 15.29 -7.69
C ARG A 81 10.87 13.92 -7.09
N PRO A 82 11.42 13.59 -5.92
CA PRO A 82 11.33 12.25 -5.34
C PRO A 82 9.89 11.76 -5.11
N ARG A 83 8.95 12.67 -4.82
CA ARG A 83 7.53 12.32 -4.68
C ARG A 83 6.91 11.77 -5.96
N LEU A 84 7.27 12.32 -7.13
CA LEU A 84 6.79 11.82 -8.41
C LEU A 84 7.30 10.41 -8.71
N LEU A 85 8.49 10.04 -8.20
CA LEU A 85 8.98 8.67 -8.29
C LEU A 85 8.09 7.69 -7.53
N LEU A 86 7.65 8.07 -6.32
CA LEU A 86 6.77 7.24 -5.49
C LEU A 86 5.37 7.12 -6.09
N GLU A 87 4.82 8.21 -6.61
CA GLU A 87 3.54 8.19 -7.35
C GLU A 87 3.63 7.29 -8.58
N LEU A 88 4.73 7.40 -9.34
CA LEU A 88 4.94 6.56 -10.52
C LEU A 88 5.12 5.09 -10.16
N GLN A 89 5.79 4.77 -9.05
CA GLN A 89 5.90 3.40 -8.57
C GLN A 89 4.51 2.82 -8.23
N ALA A 90 3.68 3.56 -7.49
CA ALA A 90 2.32 3.10 -7.17
C ALA A 90 1.50 2.83 -8.44
N LEU A 91 1.65 3.68 -9.46
CA LEU A 91 0.97 3.52 -10.73
C LEU A 91 1.52 2.35 -11.56
N VAL A 92 2.84 2.16 -11.61
CA VAL A 92 3.50 1.03 -12.28
C VAL A 92 3.10 -0.30 -11.62
N LEU A 93 3.05 -0.36 -10.30
CA LEU A 93 2.68 -1.58 -9.57
C LEU A 93 1.20 -1.94 -9.73
N SER A 94 0.32 -0.96 -9.91
CA SER A 94 -1.13 -1.18 -10.07
C SER A 94 -1.57 -1.37 -11.53
N SER A 95 -0.95 -0.63 -12.46
CA SER A 95 -1.42 -0.47 -13.84
C SER A 95 -0.34 -0.75 -14.90
N GLY A 96 0.86 -1.16 -14.48
CA GLY A 96 1.96 -1.48 -15.40
C GLY A 96 1.65 -2.74 -16.23
N ASP A 97 2.10 -2.72 -17.49
CA ASP A 97 1.84 -3.82 -18.43
C ASP A 97 2.93 -4.93 -18.34
N THR A 98 2.92 -5.84 -19.31
CA THR A 98 3.82 -7.00 -19.44
C THR A 98 5.31 -6.65 -19.36
N TYR A 99 5.72 -5.43 -19.71
CA TYR A 99 7.10 -4.98 -19.54
C TYR A 99 7.51 -4.98 -18.05
N TRP A 100 6.75 -4.28 -17.21
CA TRP A 100 7.05 -4.13 -15.78
C TRP A 100 6.95 -5.46 -15.03
N ARG A 101 6.00 -6.31 -15.42
CA ARG A 101 5.88 -7.67 -14.86
C ARG A 101 7.12 -8.52 -15.14
N ARG A 102 7.60 -8.54 -16.39
CA ARG A 102 8.83 -9.25 -16.76
C ARG A 102 10.04 -8.71 -16.02
N LEU A 103 10.12 -7.39 -15.85
CA LEU A 103 11.22 -6.78 -15.11
C LEU A 103 11.20 -7.16 -13.62
N ALA A 104 10.00 -7.19 -13.00
CA ALA A 104 9.85 -7.64 -11.62
C ALA A 104 10.21 -9.13 -11.44
N GLU A 105 9.81 -9.98 -12.39
CA GLU A 105 10.16 -11.42 -12.40
C GLU A 105 11.66 -11.66 -12.58
N ALA A 106 12.33 -10.81 -13.36
CA ALA A 106 13.78 -10.86 -13.59
C ALA A 106 14.59 -10.29 -12.42
N SER A 107 13.95 -9.60 -11.46
CA SER A 107 14.63 -8.99 -10.33
C SER A 107 14.84 -10.01 -9.20
N ASP A 108 16.11 -10.35 -8.94
CA ASP A 108 16.48 -11.26 -7.85
C ASP A 108 16.10 -10.72 -6.45
N ASP A 109 16.04 -9.39 -6.29
CA ASP A 109 15.67 -8.71 -5.05
C ASP A 109 14.21 -8.99 -4.64
N LEU A 110 13.33 -9.23 -5.62
CA LEU A 110 11.93 -9.57 -5.38
C LEU A 110 11.70 -11.07 -5.33
N ARG A 111 12.54 -11.89 -5.98
CA ARG A 111 12.35 -13.35 -6.03
C ARG A 111 12.26 -13.99 -4.66
N VAL A 112 13.14 -13.63 -3.72
CA VAL A 112 13.17 -14.29 -2.40
C VAL A 112 11.98 -13.87 -1.51
N PRO A 113 11.64 -12.57 -1.38
CA PRO A 113 10.43 -12.15 -0.67
C PRO A 113 9.15 -12.66 -1.35
N PHE A 114 9.08 -12.60 -2.68
CA PHE A 114 7.89 -12.98 -3.44
C PHE A 114 7.68 -14.50 -3.45
N GLU A 115 8.72 -15.32 -3.61
CA GLU A 115 8.60 -16.79 -3.49
C GLU A 115 8.23 -17.22 -2.07
N ARG A 116 8.59 -16.45 -1.05
CA ARG A 116 8.16 -16.69 0.33
C ARG A 116 6.67 -16.42 0.49
N VAL A 117 6.17 -15.31 -0.04
CA VAL A 117 4.75 -14.97 -0.06
C VAL A 117 3.95 -15.96 -0.91
N ARG A 118 4.44 -16.32 -2.10
CA ARG A 118 3.80 -17.27 -3.00
C ARG A 118 3.73 -18.67 -2.41
N ARG A 119 4.77 -19.11 -1.70
CA ARG A 119 4.78 -20.40 -0.97
C ARG A 119 3.76 -20.40 0.17
N ARG A 120 3.68 -19.31 0.95
CA ARG A 120 2.64 -19.13 1.99
C ARG A 120 1.24 -19.15 1.38
N LEU A 121 1.01 -18.44 0.28
CA LEU A 121 -0.28 -18.44 -0.41
C LEU A 121 -0.62 -19.81 -0.99
N ALA A 122 0.36 -20.54 -1.55
CA ALA A 122 0.16 -21.91 -2.04
C ALA A 122 -0.13 -22.91 -0.92
N GLU A 123 0.37 -22.67 0.30
CA GLU A 123 0.03 -23.45 1.49
C GLU A 123 -1.39 -23.15 1.99
N ILE A 124 -1.80 -21.88 1.97
CA ILE A 124 -3.15 -21.44 2.35
C ILE A 124 -4.21 -21.88 1.34
N THR A 125 -3.86 -21.87 0.04
CA THR A 125 -4.76 -22.26 -1.05
C THR A 125 -4.66 -23.74 -1.43
N ARG A 126 -3.79 -24.52 -0.77
CA ARG A 126 -3.73 -25.97 -0.96
C ARG A 126 -5.06 -26.56 -0.48
N PRO A 127 -5.93 -27.08 -1.37
CA PRO A 127 -7.14 -27.73 -0.92
C PRO A 127 -6.72 -28.92 -0.05
N ALA A 128 -7.35 -29.04 1.12
CA ALA A 128 -7.13 -30.14 2.05
C ALA A 128 -7.43 -31.48 1.36
N ALA A 129 -6.41 -32.09 0.77
CA ALA A 129 -6.48 -33.45 0.26
C ALA A 129 -6.40 -34.40 1.46
N GLY A 130 -7.56 -34.76 2.01
CA GLY A 130 -7.67 -35.92 2.90
C GLY A 130 -8.60 -35.76 4.10
N SER A 131 -9.92 -35.87 3.86
CA SER A 131 -10.84 -36.65 4.71
C SER A 131 -12.26 -36.56 4.14
N GLY A 132 -12.57 -37.48 3.23
CA GLY A 132 -13.90 -37.61 2.66
C GLY A 132 -13.94 -38.76 1.69
N SER A 133 -14.14 -39.97 2.22
CA SER A 133 -14.44 -41.14 1.39
C SER A 133 -15.70 -40.85 0.55
N PRO A 134 -15.75 -41.23 -0.74
CA PRO A 134 -16.85 -40.89 -1.64
C PRO A 134 -18.08 -41.70 -1.24
N ARG A 135 -19.09 -41.06 -0.68
CA ARG A 135 -20.42 -41.65 -0.56
C ARG A 135 -21.18 -41.38 -1.85
N GLU A 136 -21.20 -42.39 -2.71
CA GLU A 136 -22.07 -42.46 -3.89
C GLU A 136 -23.52 -42.10 -3.50
N ALA A 137 -24.05 -41.08 -4.18
CA ALA A 137 -25.47 -40.83 -4.29
C ALA A 137 -25.81 -40.74 -5.80
N PRO A 138 -26.90 -41.38 -6.24
CA PRO A 138 -27.07 -41.79 -7.63
C PRO A 138 -27.32 -40.62 -8.58
N ALA A 139 -26.69 -40.73 -9.75
CA ALA A 139 -26.85 -39.85 -10.89
C ALA A 139 -28.31 -39.74 -11.34
N ARG A 140 -28.90 -38.54 -11.22
CA ARG A 140 -30.04 -38.13 -12.05
C ARG A 140 -29.49 -37.32 -13.22
N ARG A 141 -29.57 -37.92 -14.41
CA ARG A 141 -29.38 -37.26 -15.71
C ARG A 141 -30.50 -36.24 -15.91
N PRO A 142 -30.20 -34.98 -16.30
CA PRO A 142 -31.06 -34.23 -17.18
C PRO A 142 -30.62 -34.50 -18.62
N GLU A 143 -31.56 -35.02 -19.40
CA GLU A 143 -31.44 -35.31 -20.81
C GLU A 143 -31.10 -34.04 -21.61
N ALA A 144 -30.30 -34.24 -22.64
CA ALA A 144 -30.04 -33.27 -23.68
C ALA A 144 -31.35 -32.85 -24.38
N ARG A 145 -31.57 -31.55 -24.48
CA ARG A 145 -32.29 -30.93 -25.60
C ARG A 145 -31.51 -29.70 -26.04
N ALA A 146 -30.56 -29.94 -26.94
CA ALA A 146 -30.25 -28.96 -27.96
C ALA A 146 -31.43 -28.97 -28.94
N ASP A 147 -32.12 -27.85 -29.09
CA ASP A 147 -32.74 -27.48 -30.36
C ASP A 147 -32.96 -25.97 -30.41
N ALA A 148 -32.05 -25.35 -31.18
CA ALA A 148 -32.33 -24.33 -32.18
C ALA A 148 -33.52 -23.38 -31.94
N TRP A 149 -33.24 -22.20 -31.40
CA TRP A 149 -34.05 -21.01 -31.67
C TRP A 149 -33.23 -19.74 -31.86
N TYR A 150 -32.11 -19.86 -32.57
CA TYR A 150 -31.33 -18.73 -33.09
C TYR A 150 -31.69 -18.49 -34.55
N HIS A 151 -32.78 -17.76 -34.79
CA HIS A 151 -33.07 -17.19 -36.12
C HIS A 151 -33.74 -15.81 -35.98
N ARG A 152 -32.94 -14.73 -35.92
CA ARG A 152 -33.07 -13.51 -36.75
C ARG A 152 -32.12 -12.37 -36.29
N PRO A 153 -31.16 -11.93 -37.11
CA PRO A 153 -30.09 -11.01 -36.70
C PRO A 153 -30.36 -9.53 -37.08
N TRP A 154 -31.53 -8.98 -36.74
CA TRP A 154 -31.86 -7.58 -37.09
C TRP A 154 -32.21 -6.68 -35.88
N PHE A 155 -32.52 -7.24 -34.70
CA PHE A 155 -32.91 -6.42 -33.53
C PHE A 155 -31.83 -6.23 -32.45
N VAL A 156 -30.59 -6.66 -32.69
CA VAL A 156 -29.52 -6.64 -31.66
C VAL A 156 -28.96 -5.24 -31.39
N SER A 157 -29.23 -4.23 -32.23
CA SER A 157 -28.60 -2.90 -32.09
C SER A 157 -29.29 -1.95 -31.10
N LEU A 158 -30.55 -2.16 -30.74
CA LEU A 158 -31.27 -1.24 -29.82
C LEU A 158 -31.24 -1.73 -28.35
N ALA A 159 -31.34 -3.05 -28.15
CA ALA A 159 -31.33 -3.63 -26.81
C ALA A 159 -29.94 -3.53 -26.13
N THR A 160 -28.85 -3.60 -26.88
CA THR A 160 -27.49 -3.39 -26.34
C THR A 160 -27.27 -1.94 -25.93
N ALA A 161 -27.71 -0.96 -26.72
CA ALA A 161 -27.60 0.45 -26.34
C ALA A 161 -28.44 0.78 -25.10
N ALA A 162 -29.67 0.25 -25.00
CA ALA A 162 -30.51 0.40 -23.82
C ALA A 162 -29.95 -0.32 -22.60
N ALA A 163 -29.34 -1.51 -22.76
CA ALA A 163 -28.68 -2.22 -21.67
C ALA A 163 -27.40 -1.50 -21.20
N ILE A 164 -26.63 -0.89 -22.11
CA ILE A 164 -25.47 -0.06 -21.75
C ILE A 164 -25.94 1.21 -21.04
N LEU A 165 -26.96 1.91 -21.53
CA LEU A 165 -27.50 3.08 -20.85
C LEU A 165 -28.13 2.74 -19.50
N ALA A 166 -28.84 1.62 -19.39
CA ALA A 166 -29.36 1.13 -18.12
C ALA A 166 -28.23 0.72 -17.17
N ALA A 167 -27.14 0.13 -17.67
CA ALA A 167 -25.96 -0.18 -16.88
C ALA A 167 -25.22 1.09 -16.43
N VAL A 168 -25.12 2.12 -17.29
CA VAL A 168 -24.51 3.42 -16.96
C VAL A 168 -25.37 4.18 -15.96
N VAL A 169 -26.68 4.25 -16.15
CA VAL A 169 -27.60 4.90 -15.19
C VAL A 169 -27.67 4.12 -13.89
N ALA A 170 -27.66 2.79 -13.93
CA ALA A 170 -27.54 1.98 -12.71
C ALA A 170 -26.19 2.19 -12.05
N PHE A 171 -25.10 2.36 -12.80
CA PHE A 171 -23.75 2.62 -12.29
C PHE A 171 -23.64 4.03 -11.70
N GLU A 172 -24.25 5.05 -12.31
CA GLU A 172 -24.30 6.42 -11.78
C GLU A 172 -25.22 6.51 -10.56
N GLN A 173 -26.41 5.89 -10.58
CA GLN A 173 -27.26 5.76 -9.38
C GLN A 173 -26.59 4.93 -8.28
N SER A 174 -25.71 3.98 -8.64
CA SER A 174 -24.88 3.27 -7.67
C SER A 174 -23.78 4.18 -7.13
N ARG A 175 -23.13 5.00 -7.96
CA ARG A 175 -22.12 5.97 -7.51
C ARG A 175 -22.69 6.95 -6.49
N ASP A 176 -23.89 7.46 -6.69
CA ASP A 176 -24.54 8.35 -5.71
C ASP A 176 -25.01 7.60 -4.45
N ARG A 177 -25.34 6.31 -4.57
CA ARG A 177 -25.64 5.45 -3.41
C ARG A 177 -24.38 4.93 -2.69
N PHE A 178 -23.21 5.09 -3.31
CA PHE A 178 -21.88 4.82 -2.80
C PHE A 178 -21.05 6.11 -2.67
N GLU A 179 -21.68 7.24 -2.33
CA GLU A 179 -21.00 8.22 -1.46
C GLU A 179 -20.78 7.55 -0.09
N VAL A 180 -19.81 6.66 -0.06
CA VAL A 180 -19.11 6.29 1.16
C VAL A 180 -18.42 7.59 1.58
N ALA A 181 -19.00 8.27 2.56
CA ALA A 181 -18.27 9.28 3.33
C ALA A 181 -16.86 8.70 3.59
N PRO A 182 -15.77 9.44 3.32
CA PRO A 182 -14.43 8.88 3.38
C PRO A 182 -14.27 8.21 4.73
N VAL A 183 -14.19 6.87 4.74
CA VAL A 183 -13.80 6.14 5.94
C VAL A 183 -12.45 6.74 6.30
N PRO A 184 -12.26 7.30 7.51
CA PRO A 184 -10.97 7.83 7.89
C PRO A 184 -9.96 6.70 7.77
N THR A 185 -9.15 6.70 6.70
CA THR A 185 -8.13 5.68 6.48
C THR A 185 -6.98 5.98 7.42
N GLY A 186 -7.10 5.49 8.64
CA GLY A 186 -6.10 5.63 9.69
C GLY A 186 -6.65 5.17 11.03
N TRP A 187 -5.79 4.55 11.83
CA TRP A 187 -6.09 4.19 13.21
C TRP A 187 -5.16 4.94 14.15
N GLY A 188 -5.66 5.33 15.33
CA GLY A 188 -4.93 6.15 16.31
C GLY A 188 -4.35 7.42 15.68
N TRP A 189 -3.03 7.60 15.81
CA TRP A 189 -2.29 8.75 15.28
C TRP A 189 -2.17 8.80 13.76
N SER A 190 -2.53 7.73 13.04
CA SER A 190 -2.50 7.73 11.57
C SER A 190 -3.74 8.36 10.95
N ARG A 191 -4.76 8.75 11.73
CA ARG A 191 -5.94 9.43 11.20
C ARG A 191 -5.59 10.86 10.76
N PRO A 192 -6.18 11.35 9.66
CA PRO A 192 -6.13 12.78 9.34
C PRO A 192 -6.59 13.64 10.52
N GLY A 193 -5.78 14.62 10.92
CA GLY A 193 -6.08 15.51 12.06
C GLY A 193 -5.87 14.89 13.44
N ALA A 194 -5.28 13.70 13.56
CA ALA A 194 -4.99 13.08 14.86
C ALA A 194 -3.92 13.82 15.66
N LEU A 195 -3.02 14.55 14.97
CA LEU A 195 -2.03 15.41 15.62
C LEU A 195 -2.70 16.75 15.96
N PRO A 196 -2.86 17.07 17.26
CA PRO A 196 -3.61 18.24 17.65
C PRO A 196 -2.81 19.52 17.40
N GLU A 197 -3.44 20.52 16.80
CA GLU A 197 -3.01 21.92 16.93
C GLU A 197 -3.39 22.41 18.33
N ALA A 198 -2.66 21.94 19.35
CA ALA A 198 -2.92 22.31 20.74
C ALA A 198 -2.23 23.64 21.09
N SER A 199 -2.91 24.46 21.88
CA SER A 199 -2.40 25.73 22.40
C SER A 199 -1.42 25.56 23.57
N SER A 200 -1.31 24.37 24.18
CA SER A 200 -0.38 24.07 25.27
C SER A 200 0.27 22.69 25.16
N PRO A 201 1.48 22.49 25.72
CA PRO A 201 2.17 21.19 25.70
C PRO A 201 1.39 20.06 26.40
N ALA A 202 0.78 20.33 27.56
CA ALA A 202 0.03 19.32 28.31
C ALA A 202 -1.20 18.84 27.52
N ALA A 203 -2.00 19.77 26.97
CA ALA A 203 -3.17 19.43 26.16
C ALA A 203 -2.80 18.74 24.83
N TYR A 204 -1.56 18.92 24.37
CA TYR A 204 -1.01 18.17 23.24
C TYR A 204 -0.76 16.70 23.62
N LEU A 205 -0.03 16.47 24.72
CA LEU A 205 0.31 15.13 25.21
C LEU A 205 -0.92 14.33 25.65
N ASP A 206 -1.86 14.96 26.35
CA ASP A 206 -3.09 14.31 26.80
C ASP A 206 -3.90 13.78 25.59
N ARG A 207 -4.03 14.59 24.54
CA ARG A 207 -4.71 14.16 23.31
C ARG A 207 -3.97 13.04 22.58
N LEU A 208 -2.64 13.03 22.61
CA LEU A 208 -1.89 11.90 22.06
C LEU A 208 -2.10 10.63 22.88
N ALA A 209 -2.17 10.74 24.21
CA ALA A 209 -2.45 9.62 25.10
C ALA A 209 -3.87 9.08 24.87
N ASP A 210 -4.88 9.94 24.76
CA ASP A 210 -6.26 9.54 24.44
C ASP A 210 -6.34 8.76 23.12
N ALA A 211 -5.59 9.21 22.10
CA ALA A 211 -5.52 8.51 20.82
C ALA A 211 -4.76 7.17 20.91
N ALA A 212 -3.84 7.01 21.87
CA ALA A 212 -3.18 5.75 22.14
C ALA A 212 -4.12 4.76 22.85
N GLU A 213 -4.99 5.27 23.73
CA GLU A 213 -5.96 4.48 24.51
C GLU A 213 -6.97 3.74 23.63
N ASP A 214 -7.18 4.21 22.40
CA ASP A 214 -7.93 3.47 21.38
C ASP A 214 -7.39 2.04 21.18
N TRP A 215 -6.10 1.79 21.49
CA TRP A 215 -5.49 0.45 21.49
C TRP A 215 -6.25 -0.53 22.37
N PHE A 216 -6.60 -0.12 23.59
CA PHE A 216 -7.21 -1.00 24.57
C PHE A 216 -8.72 -1.19 24.36
N ARG A 217 -9.34 -0.38 23.49
CA ARG A 217 -10.79 -0.42 23.23
C ARG A 217 -11.20 -1.60 22.34
N ASP A 218 -10.40 -1.91 21.32
CA ASP A 218 -10.66 -3.02 20.40
C ASP A 218 -9.61 -4.12 20.59
N ARG A 219 -10.03 -5.29 21.07
CA ARG A 219 -9.12 -6.40 21.37
C ARG A 219 -9.33 -7.56 20.39
N PRO A 220 -8.65 -7.59 19.24
CA PRO A 220 -8.76 -8.71 18.31
C PRO A 220 -8.19 -10.00 18.93
N GLU A 221 -8.91 -11.10 18.77
CA GLU A 221 -8.46 -12.44 19.22
C GLU A 221 -7.84 -13.25 18.07
N GLU A 222 -8.26 -12.96 16.83
CA GLU A 222 -7.75 -13.63 15.64
C GLU A 222 -6.32 -13.17 15.29
N PRO A 223 -5.40 -14.09 14.94
CA PRO A 223 -4.00 -13.76 14.66
C PRO A 223 -3.86 -12.66 13.61
N VAL A 224 -4.62 -12.74 12.51
CA VAL A 224 -4.56 -11.75 11.42
C VAL A 224 -5.04 -10.38 11.88
N ALA A 225 -6.08 -10.33 12.70
CA ALA A 225 -6.63 -9.09 13.22
C ALA A 225 -5.68 -8.44 14.25
N LEU A 226 -5.03 -9.25 15.09
CA LEU A 226 -3.99 -8.80 16.00
C LEU A 226 -2.76 -8.26 15.25
N ALA A 227 -2.28 -8.99 14.25
CA ALA A 227 -1.16 -8.55 13.41
C ALA A 227 -1.44 -7.19 12.76
N ARG A 228 -2.66 -7.04 12.20
CA ARG A 228 -3.11 -5.77 11.63
C ARG A 228 -3.08 -4.65 12.67
N ARG A 229 -3.63 -4.89 13.86
CA ARG A 229 -3.70 -3.87 14.92
C ARG A 229 -2.30 -3.45 15.40
N ILE A 230 -1.39 -4.41 15.60
CA ILE A 230 0.01 -4.12 15.95
C ILE A 230 0.68 -3.27 14.86
N ALA A 231 0.49 -3.61 13.58
CA ALA A 231 1.04 -2.86 12.46
C ALA A 231 0.48 -1.42 12.38
N GLU A 232 -0.83 -1.25 12.62
CA GLU A 232 -1.49 0.07 12.67
C GLU A 232 -0.94 0.94 13.80
N PHE A 233 -0.73 0.39 15.01
CA PHE A 233 -0.12 1.13 16.12
C PHE A 233 1.33 1.52 15.80
N ARG A 234 2.12 0.59 15.26
CA ARG A 234 3.50 0.84 14.83
C ARG A 234 3.58 1.94 13.77
N GLN A 235 2.67 1.94 12.81
CA GLN A 235 2.57 3.02 11.83
C GLN A 235 2.28 4.37 12.51
N GLY A 236 1.38 4.39 13.50
CA GLY A 236 1.15 5.57 14.33
C GLY A 236 2.41 6.08 15.04
N CYS A 237 3.23 5.18 15.61
CA CYS A 237 4.53 5.57 16.19
C CYS A 237 5.44 6.26 15.16
N SER A 238 5.41 5.80 13.89
CA SER A 238 6.20 6.42 12.82
C SER A 238 5.71 7.84 12.51
N VAL A 239 4.40 8.06 12.52
CA VAL A 239 3.80 9.41 12.37
C VAL A 239 4.28 10.34 13.48
N LEU A 240 4.28 9.88 14.74
CA LEU A 240 4.80 10.68 15.86
C LEU A 240 6.29 10.94 15.72
N ILE A 241 7.11 9.93 15.42
CA ILE A 241 8.57 10.11 15.29
C ILE A 241 8.95 11.19 14.26
N LEU A 242 8.17 11.33 13.19
CA LEU A 242 8.42 12.27 12.10
C LEU A 242 7.75 13.64 12.28
N ALA A 243 6.86 13.78 13.26
CA ALA A 243 6.13 15.01 13.48
C ALA A 243 7.00 16.10 14.13
N GLU A 244 6.73 17.37 13.80
CA GLU A 244 7.48 18.50 14.36
C GLU A 244 7.24 18.71 15.87
N HIS A 245 6.07 18.28 16.37
CA HIS A 245 5.64 18.44 17.76
C HIS A 245 5.80 19.88 18.29
N ARG A 246 5.37 20.88 17.50
CA ARG A 246 5.57 22.32 17.78
C ARG A 246 5.23 22.75 19.22
N PRO A 247 4.18 22.24 19.88
CA PRO A 247 3.86 22.65 21.25
C PRO A 247 4.83 22.10 22.32
N LEU A 248 5.70 21.15 22.00
CA LEU A 248 6.56 20.47 22.98
C LEU A 248 7.93 21.13 23.12
N SER A 249 8.50 21.04 24.32
CA SER A 249 9.92 21.34 24.54
C SER A 249 10.82 20.32 23.83
N ALA A 250 12.10 20.64 23.64
CA ALA A 250 13.05 19.71 23.04
C ALA A 250 13.22 18.43 23.88
N GLU A 251 13.12 18.55 25.21
CA GLU A 251 13.20 17.43 26.15
C GLU A 251 11.98 16.52 26.00
N ASP A 252 10.77 17.07 26.09
CA ASP A 252 9.52 16.30 25.96
C ASP A 252 9.39 15.63 24.60
N ARG A 253 9.78 16.34 23.54
CA ARG A 253 9.81 15.78 22.18
C ARG A 253 10.78 14.60 22.09
N THR A 254 11.97 14.73 22.68
CA THR A 254 12.98 13.65 22.67
C THR A 254 12.48 12.44 23.46
N TRP A 255 11.86 12.68 24.62
CA TRP A 255 11.24 11.63 25.42
C TRP A 255 10.15 10.89 24.63
N LEU A 256 9.24 11.62 23.98
CA LEU A 256 8.15 11.05 23.19
C LEU A 256 8.66 10.21 22.02
N ILE A 257 9.64 10.73 21.27
CA ILE A 257 10.25 10.02 20.13
C ILE A 257 10.94 8.74 20.60
N ASN A 258 11.70 8.80 21.71
CA ASN A 258 12.37 7.63 22.25
C ASN A 258 11.38 6.58 22.76
N ARG A 259 10.29 7.01 23.40
CA ARG A 259 9.20 6.11 23.82
C ARG A 259 8.56 5.42 22.62
N CYS A 260 8.23 6.17 21.56
CA CYS A 260 7.67 5.61 20.32
C CYS A 260 8.63 4.64 19.62
N ARG A 261 9.93 4.92 19.61
CA ARG A 261 10.94 4.00 19.06
C ARG A 261 11.02 2.69 19.84
N ALA A 262 10.99 2.77 21.18
CA ALA A 262 10.99 1.59 22.03
C ALA A 262 9.73 0.74 21.81
N TRP A 263 8.56 1.37 21.74
CA TRP A 263 7.31 0.68 21.41
C TRP A 263 7.36 0.02 20.03
N ALA A 264 7.78 0.76 18.99
CA ALA A 264 7.87 0.23 17.63
C ALA A 264 8.78 -1.01 17.56
N ALA A 265 9.94 -1.00 18.23
CA ALA A 265 10.86 -2.14 18.24
C ALA A 265 10.26 -3.38 18.92
N ASN A 266 9.56 -3.19 20.05
CA ASN A 266 8.88 -4.29 20.74
C ASN A 266 7.68 -4.82 19.93
N LEU A 267 6.92 -3.94 19.27
CA LEU A 267 5.81 -4.34 18.39
C LEU A 267 6.29 -5.08 17.15
N ASP A 268 7.41 -4.67 16.55
CA ASP A 268 8.06 -5.38 15.45
C ASP A 268 8.48 -6.80 15.89
N LYS A 269 8.93 -6.97 17.15
CA LYS A 269 9.19 -8.29 17.73
C LYS A 269 7.91 -9.11 17.91
N HIS A 270 6.85 -8.53 18.47
CA HIS A 270 5.57 -9.23 18.66
C HIS A 270 4.96 -9.71 17.34
N LEU A 271 5.10 -8.92 16.26
CA LEU A 271 4.72 -9.35 14.91
C LEU A 271 5.54 -10.56 14.44
N ALA A 272 6.85 -10.54 14.66
CA ALA A 272 7.71 -11.66 14.29
C ALA A 272 7.37 -12.94 15.06
N ASP A 273 7.07 -12.82 16.36
CA ASP A 273 6.67 -13.95 17.21
C ASP A 273 5.29 -14.49 16.78
N LEU A 274 4.35 -13.61 16.41
CA LEU A 274 3.04 -14.01 15.87
C LEU A 274 3.18 -14.74 14.54
N GLU A 275 4.08 -14.29 13.66
CA GLU A 275 4.41 -14.96 12.41
C GLU A 275 5.12 -16.32 12.61
N ALA A 276 5.83 -16.49 13.73
CA ALA A 276 6.45 -17.75 14.11
C ALA A 276 5.45 -18.77 14.68
N GLY A 277 4.18 -18.37 14.86
CA GLY A 277 3.11 -19.24 15.34
C GLY A 277 2.95 -19.27 16.86
N GLU A 278 3.47 -18.26 17.57
CA GLU A 278 3.21 -18.08 19.00
C GLU A 278 1.73 -17.75 19.26
N ASP A 279 1.27 -18.02 20.48
CA ASP A 279 -0.14 -17.88 20.88
C ASP A 279 -0.65 -16.42 20.83
N PRO A 280 -1.68 -16.10 20.01
CA PRO A 280 -2.16 -14.73 19.84
C PRO A 280 -2.68 -14.05 21.12
N PRO A 281 -3.48 -14.69 22.00
CA PRO A 281 -3.89 -14.10 23.26
C PRO A 281 -2.72 -13.71 24.16
N LYS A 282 -1.70 -14.58 24.27
CA LYS A 282 -0.47 -14.29 25.03
C LYS A 282 0.27 -13.09 24.45
N LEU A 283 0.50 -13.06 23.13
CA LEU A 283 1.18 -11.95 22.47
C LEU A 283 0.42 -10.63 22.57
N ARG A 284 -0.92 -10.67 22.54
CA ARG A 284 -1.74 -9.48 22.79
C ARG A 284 -1.48 -8.92 24.18
N ASP A 285 -1.46 -9.77 25.21
CA ASP A 285 -1.24 -9.33 26.58
C ASP A 285 0.21 -8.78 26.76
N GLU A 286 1.19 -9.34 26.06
CA GLU A 286 2.56 -8.80 25.99
C GLU A 286 2.65 -7.45 25.25
N ALA A 287 1.88 -7.28 24.17
CA ALA A 287 1.75 -6.02 23.45
C ALA A 287 1.05 -4.95 24.31
N ASP A 288 0.01 -5.31 25.05
CA ASP A 288 -0.66 -4.43 26.00
C ASP A 288 0.29 -3.95 27.11
N ALA A 289 1.11 -4.85 27.65
CA ALA A 289 2.13 -4.52 28.64
C ALA A 289 3.23 -3.61 28.07
N THR A 290 3.51 -3.71 26.77
CA THR A 290 4.48 -2.87 26.08
C THR A 290 3.97 -1.43 25.94
N ILE A 291 2.69 -1.26 25.59
CA ILE A 291 2.08 0.03 25.26
C ILE A 291 1.72 0.84 26.51
N ARG A 292 1.55 0.18 27.66
CA ARG A 292 1.33 0.82 28.96
C ARG A 292 2.56 1.63 29.44
#